data_AF-A0A412KTV1-F1
#
_entry.id   AF-A0A412KTV1-F1
#
_cell.length_a   1.000
_cell.length_b   1.000
_cell.length_c   1.000
_cell.angle_alpha   90.00
_cell.angle_beta   90.00
_cell.angle_gamma   90.00
#
_symmetry.space_group_name_H-M   'P 1'
#
loop_
_entity.id
_entity.type
_entity.pdbx_description
1 polymer ?
#
loop_
_entity_poly.entity_id
_entity_poly.type
_entity_poly.pdbx_seq_one_letter_code
_entity_poly.pdbx_strand_id
1 'polypeptide(L)'
;MVIPSLSTLYNILTEKLYRNDGNTIDTMTEILYIIGVDGNTSESLLKLKKEGDVMDQIAETLRDARKSKRLTQTEVAKSVGVSRAYYADVERGRYNPSLKLMSRLAKLLGINLNFLKKNDGNTSET
;
A
#
# COMPACT_ATOMS: atom_id res chain seq x y z
N MET A 1 34.70 9.79 18.05
CA MET A 1 33.43 9.30 17.46
C MET A 1 32.83 8.33 18.45
N VAL A 2 31.65 8.62 19.02
CA VAL A 2 31.00 7.76 20.02
C VAL A 2 30.00 6.87 19.30
N ILE A 3 30.21 5.56 19.30
CA ILE A 3 29.27 4.60 18.71
C ILE A 3 28.20 4.32 19.78
N PRO A 4 26.90 4.55 19.51
CA PRO A 4 25.84 4.28 20.47
C PRO A 4 25.75 2.79 20.80
N SER A 5 25.30 2.48 22.01
CA SER A 5 25.10 1.09 22.45
C SER A 5 24.00 0.39 21.64
N LEU A 6 24.05 -0.94 21.56
CA LEU A 6 23.04 -1.75 20.87
C LEU A 6 21.63 -1.51 21.41
N SER A 7 21.49 -1.28 22.73
CA SER A 7 20.21 -0.92 23.36
C SER A 7 19.71 0.47 22.96
N THR A 8 20.61 1.42 22.76
CA THR A 8 20.26 2.78 22.29
C THR A 8 19.78 2.74 20.85
N LEU A 9 20.47 1.99 19.99
CA LEU A 9 20.06 1.77 18.60
C LEU A 9 18.70 1.07 18.52
N TYR A 10 18.49 0.03 19.34
CA TYR A 10 17.21 -0.69 19.41
C TYR A 10 16.06 0.23 19.81
N ASN A 11 16.23 1.04 20.87
CA ASN A 11 15.18 1.94 21.34
C ASN A 11 14.81 3.02 20.30
N ILE A 12 15.81 3.65 19.67
CA ILE A 12 15.58 4.63 18.59
C ILE A 12 14.83 3.99 17.44
N LEU A 13 15.18 2.76 17.08
CA LEU A 13 14.56 2.02 16.01
C LEU A 13 13.11 1.64 16.34
N THR A 14 12.85 1.17 17.55
CA THR A 14 11.49 0.82 17.99
C THR A 14 10.56 2.03 18.05
N GLU A 15 11.06 3.22 18.44
CA GLU A 15 10.26 4.44 18.42
C GLU A 15 9.92 4.90 17.00
N LYS A 16 10.88 4.79 16.06
CA LYS A 16 10.65 5.11 14.64
C LYS A 16 9.65 4.14 13.99
N LEU A 17 9.73 2.84 14.31
CA LEU A 17 8.82 1.82 13.77
C LEU A 17 7.38 1.96 14.30
N TYR A 18 7.18 2.55 15.49
CA TYR A 18 5.85 2.74 16.07
C TYR A 18 5.15 4.05 15.66
N ARG A 19 5.89 5.01 15.08
CA ARG A 19 5.28 6.16 14.40
C ARG A 19 4.73 5.69 13.06
N ASN A 20 3.46 5.31 13.07
CA ASN A 20 2.69 4.87 11.91
C ASN A 20 2.39 6.06 10.96
N ASP A 21 3.45 6.68 10.41
CA ASP A 21 3.39 7.78 9.46
C ASP A 21 3.48 7.32 7.99
N GLY A 22 3.53 6.01 7.75
CA GLY A 22 3.58 5.41 6.43
C GLY A 22 4.99 5.23 5.87
N ASN A 23 6.04 5.54 6.63
CA ASN A 23 7.42 5.51 6.16
C ASN A 23 8.19 4.22 6.52
N THR A 24 7.49 3.09 6.72
CA THR A 24 8.07 1.78 7.07
C THR A 24 9.18 1.32 6.08
N ILE A 25 9.18 1.84 4.85
CA ILE A 25 10.22 1.60 3.83
C ILE A 25 11.57 2.18 4.25
N ASP A 26 11.57 3.40 4.80
CA ASP A 26 12.78 4.12 5.17
C ASP A 26 13.45 3.42 6.35
N THR A 27 12.66 3.00 7.34
CA THR A 27 13.15 2.26 8.50
C THR A 27 13.66 0.85 8.15
N MET A 28 13.01 0.12 7.25
CA MET A 28 13.49 -1.20 6.83
C MET A 28 14.81 -1.10 6.07
N THR A 29 14.94 -0.08 5.22
CA THR A 29 16.17 0.20 4.47
C THR A 29 17.31 0.62 5.41
N GLU A 30 17.04 1.46 6.42
CA GLU A 30 18.00 1.79 7.48
C GLU A 30 18.44 0.54 8.28
N ILE A 31 17.51 -0.37 8.62
CA ILE A 31 17.82 -1.62 9.34
C ILE A 31 18.72 -2.53 8.50
N LEU A 32 18.36 -2.74 7.23
CA LEU A 32 19.11 -3.57 6.28
C LEU A 32 20.54 -3.06 6.10
N TYR A 33 20.73 -1.74 6.05
CA TYR A 33 22.05 -1.12 6.02
C TYR A 33 22.86 -1.36 7.31
N ILE A 34 22.22 -1.29 8.48
CA ILE A 34 22.88 -1.53 9.78
C ILE A 34 23.31 -2.98 9.97
N ILE A 35 22.54 -3.95 9.46
CA ILE A 35 22.85 -5.40 9.58
C ILE A 35 23.83 -5.90 8.52
N GLY A 36 24.27 -5.06 7.58
CA GLY A 36 25.30 -5.40 6.59
C GLY A 36 24.85 -6.46 5.57
N VAL A 37 23.55 -6.53 5.26
CA VAL A 37 23.08 -7.38 4.15
C VAL A 37 23.55 -6.81 2.82
N ASP A 38 23.88 -7.68 1.87
CA ASP A 38 24.34 -7.27 0.55
C ASP A 38 23.25 -6.49 -0.23
N GLY A 39 23.69 -5.69 -1.20
CA GLY A 39 22.79 -4.88 -2.03
C GLY A 39 21.72 -5.69 -2.77
N ASN A 40 22.01 -6.98 -3.05
CA ASN A 40 21.08 -7.89 -3.69
C ASN A 40 19.89 -8.26 -2.80
N THR A 41 20.09 -8.42 -1.49
CA THR A 41 19.01 -8.71 -0.54
C THR A 41 18.07 -7.52 -0.39
N SER A 42 18.62 -6.30 -0.36
CA SER A 42 17.85 -5.05 -0.28
C SER A 42 17.00 -4.82 -1.53
N GLU A 43 17.58 -5.04 -2.71
CA GLU A 43 16.85 -5.03 -3.99
C GLU A 43 15.76 -6.11 -4.05
N SER A 44 16.06 -7.32 -3.57
CA SER A 44 15.08 -8.42 -3.53
C SER A 44 13.91 -8.13 -2.58
N LEU A 45 14.16 -7.48 -1.44
CA LEU A 45 13.11 -7.07 -0.49
C LEU A 45 12.29 -5.89 -1.00
N LEU A 46 12.93 -4.91 -1.67
CA LEU A 46 12.23 -3.83 -2.37
C LEU A 46 11.35 -4.38 -3.50
N LYS A 47 11.82 -5.42 -4.21
CA LYS A 47 11.11 -6.10 -5.28
C LYS A 47 9.94 -6.95 -4.74
N LEU A 48 10.13 -7.67 -3.64
CA LEU A 48 9.08 -8.38 -2.90
C LEU A 48 8.00 -7.42 -2.35
N LYS A 49 8.37 -6.17 -2.02
CA LYS A 49 7.42 -5.14 -1.62
C LYS A 49 6.74 -4.43 -2.80
N LYS A 50 7.42 -4.33 -3.95
CA LYS A 50 6.88 -3.80 -5.23
C LYS A 50 5.94 -4.78 -5.91
N GLU A 51 6.12 -6.08 -5.71
CA GLU A 51 5.09 -7.11 -5.87
C GLU A 51 4.02 -7.00 -4.76
N GLY A 52 3.74 -5.76 -4.36
CA GLY A 52 2.99 -5.38 -3.18
C GLY A 52 1.61 -5.97 -3.19
N ASP A 53 1.13 -6.19 -1.96
CA ASP A 53 -0.22 -6.58 -1.63
C ASP A 53 -1.20 -6.06 -2.68
N VAL A 54 -1.98 -6.97 -3.27
CA VAL A 54 -3.00 -6.66 -4.28
C VAL A 54 -3.83 -5.43 -3.87
N MET A 55 -4.03 -5.26 -2.56
CA MET A 55 -4.71 -4.13 -1.97
C MET A 55 -4.04 -2.77 -2.19
N ASP A 56 -2.71 -2.69 -2.15
CA ASP A 56 -1.96 -1.46 -2.42
C ASP A 56 -2.08 -1.06 -3.89
N GLN A 57 -2.00 -2.03 -4.80
CA GLN A 57 -2.18 -1.80 -6.23
C GLN A 57 -3.61 -1.31 -6.56
N ILE A 58 -4.62 -1.88 -5.90
CA ILE A 58 -6.01 -1.41 -6.00
C ILE A 58 -6.12 0.02 -5.50
N ALA A 59 -5.58 0.30 -4.31
CA ALA A 59 -5.68 1.61 -3.67
C ALA A 59 -5.04 2.71 -4.53
N GLU A 60 -3.86 2.45 -5.10
CA GLU A 60 -3.17 3.34 -6.02
C GLU A 60 -3.99 3.56 -7.30
N THR A 61 -4.45 2.47 -7.94
CA THR A 61 -5.25 2.54 -9.18
C THR A 61 -6.51 3.39 -9.00
N LEU A 62 -7.22 3.22 -7.87
CA LEU A 62 -8.42 4.01 -7.56
C LEU A 62 -8.09 5.50 -7.40
N ARG A 63 -7.01 5.81 -6.67
CA ARG A 63 -6.58 7.17 -6.41
C ARG A 63 -6.19 7.88 -7.70
N ASP A 64 -5.47 7.20 -8.58
CA ASP A 64 -4.99 7.78 -9.84
C ASP A 64 -6.13 7.98 -10.83
N ALA A 65 -7.03 7.00 -10.97
CA ALA A 65 -8.22 7.16 -11.80
C ALA A 65 -9.16 8.26 -11.28
N ARG A 66 -9.26 8.44 -9.97
CA ARG A 66 -10.01 9.57 -9.40
C ARG A 66 -9.36 10.90 -9.78
N LYS A 67 -8.04 11.02 -9.60
CA LYS A 67 -7.29 12.24 -9.92
C LYS A 67 -7.34 12.59 -11.41
N SER A 68 -7.23 11.60 -12.30
CA SER A 68 -7.32 11.82 -13.76
C SER A 68 -8.68 12.36 -14.18
N LYS A 69 -9.75 11.97 -13.48
CA LYS A 69 -11.10 12.51 -13.65
C LYS A 69 -11.35 13.82 -12.89
N ARG A 70 -10.35 14.37 -12.20
CA ARG A 70 -10.44 15.59 -11.38
C ARG A 70 -11.55 15.54 -10.30
N LEU A 71 -11.85 14.34 -9.80
CA LEU A 71 -12.84 14.14 -8.76
C LEU A 71 -12.20 14.25 -7.36
N THR A 72 -12.94 14.81 -6.42
CA THR A 72 -12.62 14.79 -4.99
C THR A 72 -13.02 13.45 -4.36
N GLN A 73 -12.41 13.13 -3.22
CA GLN A 73 -12.82 11.95 -2.44
C GLN A 73 -14.29 12.02 -2.00
N THR A 74 -14.79 13.22 -1.73
CA THR A 74 -16.20 13.44 -1.35
C THR A 74 -17.15 13.12 -2.51
N GLU A 75 -16.83 13.55 -3.74
CA GLU A 75 -17.67 13.28 -4.92
C GLU A 75 -17.73 11.79 -5.25
N VAL A 76 -16.59 11.09 -5.18
CA VAL A 76 -16.57 9.63 -5.36
C VAL A 76 -17.38 8.93 -4.27
N ALA A 77 -17.15 9.29 -3.00
CA ALA A 77 -17.86 8.70 -1.87
C ALA A 77 -19.38 8.88 -1.98
N LYS A 78 -19.85 10.09 -2.33
CA LYS A 78 -21.27 10.36 -2.60
C LYS A 78 -21.81 9.49 -3.74
N SER A 79 -21.09 9.41 -4.85
CA SER A 79 -21.51 8.66 -6.04
C SER A 79 -21.62 7.15 -5.77
N VAL A 80 -20.78 6.62 -4.89
CA VAL A 80 -20.80 5.21 -4.48
C VAL A 80 -21.45 4.99 -3.11
N GLY A 81 -22.17 5.98 -2.56
CA GLY A 81 -22.98 5.83 -1.35
C GLY A 81 -22.21 5.32 -0.12
N VAL A 82 -20.99 5.82 0.09
CA VAL A 82 -20.17 5.53 1.28
C VAL A 82 -19.74 6.84 1.94
N SER A 83 -19.20 6.76 3.17
CA SER A 83 -18.64 7.95 3.81
C SER A 83 -17.33 8.38 3.13
N ARG A 84 -17.02 9.67 3.16
CA ARG A 84 -15.75 10.20 2.65
C ARG A 84 -14.55 9.61 3.39
N ALA A 85 -14.67 9.39 4.71
CA ALA A 85 -13.63 8.78 5.52
C ALA A 85 -13.34 7.34 5.06
N TYR A 86 -14.40 6.55 4.87
CA TYR A 86 -14.28 5.18 4.38
C TYR A 86 -13.60 5.12 3.00
N TYR A 87 -14.03 5.96 2.06
CA TYR A 87 -13.38 6.00 0.74
C TYR A 87 -11.91 6.45 0.82
N ALA A 88 -11.59 7.39 1.71
CA ALA A 88 -10.21 7.81 1.93
C ALA A 88 -9.34 6.68 2.55
N ASP A 89 -9.92 5.80 3.36
CA ASP A 89 -9.22 4.62 3.88
C ASP A 89 -9.01 3.54 2.82
N VAL A 90 -9.99 3.34 1.93
CA VAL A 90 -9.84 2.48 0.74
C VAL A 90 -8.68 2.97 -0.14
N GLU A 91 -8.60 4.28 -0.42
CA GLU A 91 -7.47 4.83 -1.18
C GLU A 91 -6.14 4.72 -0.45
N ARG A 92 -6.10 4.43 0.85
CA ARG A 92 -4.85 4.24 1.62
C ARG A 92 -4.51 2.76 1.83
N GLY A 93 -5.24 1.83 1.22
CA GLY A 93 -5.04 0.39 1.40
C GLY A 93 -5.46 -0.13 2.78
N ARG A 94 -6.10 0.70 3.63
CA ARG A 94 -6.46 0.32 5.01
C ARG A 94 -7.72 -0.54 5.10
N TYR A 95 -8.54 -0.57 4.04
CA TYR A 95 -9.74 -1.38 3.98
C TYR A 95 -9.87 -2.09 2.64
N ASN A 96 -10.32 -3.34 2.72
CA ASN A 96 -10.74 -4.11 1.57
C ASN A 96 -12.21 -3.83 1.23
N PRO A 97 -12.51 -3.07 0.16
CA PRO A 97 -13.88 -2.82 -0.25
C PRO A 97 -14.53 -4.13 -0.73
N SER A 98 -15.81 -4.32 -0.43
CA SER A 98 -16.56 -5.47 -0.97
C SER A 98 -16.55 -5.47 -2.49
N LEU A 99 -16.69 -6.64 -3.11
CA LEU A 99 -16.76 -6.78 -4.58
C LEU A 99 -17.84 -5.87 -5.20
N LYS A 100 -18.98 -5.71 -4.50
CA LYS A 100 -20.06 -4.81 -4.90
C LYS A 100 -19.61 -3.35 -4.93
N LEU A 101 -18.88 -2.89 -3.92
CA LEU A 101 -18.33 -1.54 -3.90
C LEU A 101 -17.24 -1.37 -4.96
N MET A 102 -16.37 -2.37 -5.12
CA MET A 102 -15.33 -2.37 -6.14
C MET A 102 -15.90 -2.25 -7.55
N SER A 103 -16.97 -2.99 -7.85
CA SER A 103 -17.68 -2.90 -9.13
C SER A 103 -18.23 -1.49 -9.39
N ARG A 104 -18.81 -0.84 -8.38
CA ARG A 104 -19.32 0.54 -8.49
C ARG A 104 -18.19 1.56 -8.71
N LEU A 105 -17.09 1.40 -7.99
CA LEU A 105 -15.89 2.25 -8.15
C LEU A 105 -15.29 2.07 -9.54
N ALA A 106 -15.13 0.83 -10.01
CA ALA A 106 -14.61 0.53 -11.33
C ALA A 106 -15.47 1.15 -12.44
N LYS A 107 -16.80 1.03 -12.32
CA LYS A 107 -17.74 1.66 -13.28
C LYS A 107 -17.63 3.19 -13.27
N LEU A 108 -17.60 3.81 -12.08
CA LEU A 108 -17.49 5.27 -11.95
C LEU A 108 -16.17 5.81 -12.50
N LEU A 109 -15.07 5.14 -12.16
CA LEU A 109 -13.71 5.58 -12.47
C LEU A 109 -13.21 5.07 -13.83
N GLY A 110 -13.97 4.21 -14.51
CA GLY A 110 -13.58 3.63 -15.80
C GLY A 110 -12.38 2.68 -15.68
N ILE A 111 -12.24 2.01 -14.53
CA ILE A 111 -11.14 1.09 -14.27
C ILE A 111 -11.54 -0.30 -14.75
N ASN A 112 -10.64 -0.96 -15.47
CA ASN A 112 -10.76 -2.38 -15.74
C ASN A 112 -10.04 -3.18 -14.64
N LEU A 113 -10.79 -3.97 -13.85
CA LEU A 113 -10.27 -4.77 -12.75
C LEU A 113 -9.52 -6.04 -13.19
N ASN A 114 -9.23 -6.21 -14.49
CA ASN A 114 -8.50 -7.37 -15.00
C ASN A 114 -7.11 -7.56 -14.37
N PHE A 115 -6.50 -6.51 -13.82
CA PHE A 115 -5.22 -6.63 -13.09
C PHE A 115 -5.35 -7.45 -11.79
N LEU A 116 -6.54 -7.59 -11.22
CA LEU A 116 -6.79 -8.47 -10.07
C LEU A 116 -6.56 -9.96 -10.41
N LYS A 117 -6.84 -10.37 -11.65
CA LYS A 117 -6.68 -11.77 -12.10
C LYS A 117 -5.25 -12.27 -12.05
N LYS A 118 -4.27 -11.36 -12.02
CA LYS A 118 -2.85 -11.72 -12.11
C LYS A 118 -2.31 -12.26 -10.78
N ASN A 119 -3.04 -12.08 -9.68
CA ASN A 119 -2.61 -12.47 -8.33
C ASN A 119 -3.47 -13.60 -7.72
N ASP A 120 -4.42 -14.14 -8.49
CA ASP A 120 -5.17 -15.34 -8.12
C ASP A 120 -4.26 -16.57 -8.32
N GLY A 121 -3.27 -16.72 -7.44
CA GLY A 121 -2.55 -17.97 -7.30
C GLY A 121 -3.56 -19.09 -7.04
N ASN A 122 -3.71 -19.97 -8.03
CA ASN A 122 -4.58 -21.15 -8.04
C ASN A 122 -6.09 -20.91 -8.31
N THR A 123 -6.42 -20.63 -9.58
CA THR A 123 -7.61 -21.31 -10.14
C THR A 123 -7.10 -22.23 -11.24
N SER A 124 -7.02 -23.52 -10.91
CA SER A 124 -6.76 -24.57 -11.89
C SER A 124 -7.78 -24.42 -13.01
N GLU A 125 -7.29 -24.23 -14.23
CA GLU A 125 -8.05 -24.51 -15.44
C GLU A 125 -8.49 -25.99 -15.36
N THR A 126 -9.80 -26.22 -15.42
CA THR A 126 -10.40 -27.51 -15.79
C THR A 126 -11.02 -27.38 -17.16
#